data_AF-A0A7M1S651-F1
#
_entry.id   AF-A0A7M1S651-F1
#
_cell.length_a   1.000
_cell.length_b   1.000
_cell.length_c   1.000
_cell.angle_alpha   90.00
_cell.angle_beta   90.00
_cell.angle_gamma   90.00
#
_symmetry.space_group_name_H-M   'P 1'
#
loop_
_entity.id
_entity.type
_entity.pdbx_description
1 polymer ?
#
loop_
_entity_poly.entity_id
_entity_poly.type
_entity_poly.pdbx_seq_one_letter_code
_entity_poly.pdbx_strand_id
1 'polypeptide(L)'
;MFGPETKFKEKKVFSAEEKQRIMQELNEKRRKEQKSKEAIKRYLSDKKVYRYKGGEYYKVSDYKQSFYITASVIRTLADTVQEVELERSGYTANRTQKGFIKWDCIRECILISPDRVKVYYKPFYVEKIR
;
A
#
# COMPACT_ATOMS: atom_id res chain seq x y z
N MET A 1 -47.84 25.37 -8.16
CA MET A 1 -46.84 24.28 -8.09
C MET A 1 -45.50 24.87 -8.48
N PHE A 2 -44.57 25.01 -7.52
CA PHE A 2 -43.22 25.49 -7.80
C PHE A 2 -42.30 24.27 -8.00
N GLY A 3 -41.70 24.15 -9.19
CA GLY A 3 -40.78 23.07 -9.53
C GLY A 3 -39.42 23.24 -8.84
N PRO A 4 -38.66 22.15 -8.59
CA PRO A 4 -37.39 22.24 -7.87
C PRO A 4 -36.32 22.92 -8.75
N GLU A 5 -35.83 24.06 -8.26
CA GLU A 5 -34.69 24.78 -8.82
C GLU A 5 -33.45 23.87 -8.86
N THR A 6 -33.04 23.52 -10.08
CA THR A 6 -31.82 22.75 -10.31
C THR A 6 -30.64 23.69 -10.12
N LYS A 7 -30.01 23.66 -8.94
CA LYS A 7 -28.76 24.40 -8.68
C LYS A 7 -27.65 23.87 -9.60
N PHE A 8 -27.46 24.52 -10.75
CA PHE A 8 -26.28 24.31 -11.58
C PHE A 8 -25.03 24.68 -10.75
N LYS A 9 -24.21 23.68 -10.43
CA LYS A 9 -22.88 23.93 -9.86
C LYS A 9 -22.10 24.77 -10.87
N GLU A 10 -21.78 26.01 -10.50
CA GLU A 10 -20.91 26.89 -11.27
C GLU A 10 -19.61 26.14 -11.64
N LYS A 11 -19.34 26.04 -12.94
CA LYS A 11 -18.09 25.44 -13.43
C LYS A 11 -16.96 26.39 -13.03
N LYS A 12 -16.09 25.97 -12.12
CA LYS A 12 -14.84 26.69 -11.84
C LYS A 12 -14.05 26.84 -13.14
N VAL A 13 -13.95 28.07 -13.64
CA VAL A 13 -13.15 28.39 -14.82
C VAL A 13 -11.72 28.61 -14.32
N PHE A 14 -10.87 27.60 -14.48
CA PHE A 14 -9.45 27.71 -14.18
C PHE A 14 -8.75 28.60 -15.22
N SER A 15 -7.89 29.50 -14.77
CA SER A 15 -6.98 30.27 -15.62
C SER A 15 -5.99 29.33 -16.32
N ALA A 16 -5.32 29.81 -17.38
CA ALA A 16 -4.31 29.03 -18.08
C ALA A 16 -3.14 28.63 -17.14
N GLU A 17 -2.76 29.53 -16.23
CA GLU A 17 -1.72 29.29 -15.23
C GLU A 17 -2.15 28.25 -14.18
N GLU A 18 -3.39 28.33 -13.71
CA GLU A 18 -3.94 27.34 -12.78
C GLU A 18 -4.02 25.95 -13.42
N LYS A 19 -4.43 25.88 -14.69
CA LYS A 19 -4.43 24.61 -15.46
C LYS A 19 -3.03 24.03 -15.60
N GLN A 20 -2.03 24.87 -15.89
CA GLN A 20 -0.63 24.43 -15.99
C GLN A 20 -0.11 23.90 -14.64
N ARG A 21 -0.37 24.63 -13.55
CA ARG A 21 0.02 24.20 -12.20
C ARG A 21 -0.62 22.87 -11.83
N ILE A 22 -1.94 22.73 -12.02
CA ILE A 22 -2.67 21.48 -11.75
C ILE A 22 -2.08 20.33 -12.59
N MET A 23 -1.76 20.58 -13.86
CA MET A 23 -1.17 19.57 -14.75
C MET A 23 0.23 19.15 -14.29
N GLN A 24 1.05 20.09 -13.82
CA GLN A 24 2.37 19.79 -13.26
C GLN A 24 2.26 18.93 -11.99
N GLU A 25 1.40 19.32 -11.04
CA GLU A 25 1.17 18.57 -9.80
C GLU A 25 0.68 17.14 -10.08
N LEU A 26 -0.25 16.97 -11.03
CA LEU A 26 -0.73 15.66 -11.45
C LEU A 26 0.37 14.81 -12.10
N ASN A 27 1.20 15.41 -12.95
CA ASN A 27 2.30 14.72 -13.61
C ASN A 27 3.38 14.31 -12.60
N GLU A 28 3.71 15.15 -11.62
CA GLU A 28 4.63 14.81 -10.54
C GLU A 28 4.10 13.64 -9.69
N LYS A 29 2.81 13.68 -9.34
CA LYS A 29 2.16 12.57 -8.63
C LYS A 29 2.25 11.26 -9.41
N ARG A 30 1.94 11.28 -10.72
CA ARG A 30 2.07 10.11 -11.60
C ARG A 30 3.49 9.58 -11.64
N ARG A 31 4.49 10.46 -11.78
CA ARG A 31 5.92 10.08 -11.77
C ARG A 31 6.33 9.43 -10.44
N LYS A 32 5.85 9.96 -9.31
CA LYS A 32 6.13 9.41 -7.98
C LYS A 32 5.53 8.02 -7.81
N GLU A 33 4.26 7.84 -8.20
CA GLU A 33 3.58 6.54 -8.15
C GLU A 33 4.27 5.50 -9.04
N GLN A 34 4.68 5.89 -10.24
CA GLN A 34 5.41 5.00 -11.15
C GLN A 34 6.75 4.56 -10.55
N LYS A 35 7.55 5.50 -10.04
CA LYS A 35 8.82 5.19 -9.37
C LYS A 35 8.63 4.23 -8.19
N SER A 36 7.58 4.43 -7.38
CA SER A 36 7.26 3.58 -6.24
C SER A 36 6.93 2.14 -6.68
N LYS A 37 6.09 1.99 -7.71
CA LYS A 37 5.75 0.68 -8.30
C LYS A 37 6.96 -0.06 -8.85
N GLU A 38 7.84 0.65 -9.55
CA GLU A 38 9.08 0.09 -10.10
C GLU A 38 10.04 -0.35 -8.99
N ALA A 39 10.18 0.46 -7.93
CA ALA A 39 11.01 0.13 -6.77
C ALA A 39 10.51 -1.14 -6.06
N ILE A 40 9.20 -1.27 -5.84
CA ILE A 40 8.61 -2.47 -5.25
C ILE A 40 8.81 -3.67 -6.16
N LYS A 41 8.58 -3.54 -7.48
CA LYS A 41 8.80 -4.63 -8.43
C LYS A 41 10.25 -5.13 -8.38
N ARG A 42 11.22 -4.22 -8.32
CA ARG A 42 12.63 -4.56 -8.12
C ARG A 42 12.86 -5.25 -6.78
N TYR A 43 12.34 -4.69 -5.69
CA TYR A 43 12.48 -5.25 -4.34
C TYR A 43 11.89 -6.66 -4.22
N LEU A 44 10.82 -6.99 -4.94
CA LEU A 44 10.17 -8.31 -4.90
C LEU A 44 10.80 -9.35 -5.83
N SER A 45 11.74 -8.97 -6.70
CA SER A 45 12.29 -9.84 -7.76
C SER A 45 13.02 -11.07 -7.23
N ASP A 46 13.66 -10.98 -6.06
CA ASP A 46 14.39 -12.06 -5.37
C ASP A 46 13.62 -12.62 -4.16
N LYS A 47 12.31 -12.33 -4.06
CA LYS A 47 11.50 -12.67 -2.88
C LYS A 47 10.68 -13.93 -3.08
N LYS A 48 10.58 -14.71 -2.00
CA LYS A 48 9.87 -15.98 -2.01
C LYS A 48 8.35 -15.78 -1.93
N VAL A 49 7.64 -16.36 -2.88
CA VAL A 49 6.17 -16.40 -2.91
C VAL A 49 5.69 -17.73 -2.36
N TYR A 50 4.88 -17.68 -1.31
CA TYR A 50 4.21 -18.81 -0.71
C TYR A 50 2.84 -19.03 -1.36
N ARG A 51 2.49 -20.27 -1.66
CA ARG A 51 1.20 -20.63 -2.23
C ARG A 51 0.47 -21.59 -1.30
N TYR A 52 -0.66 -21.16 -0.76
CA TYR A 52 -1.54 -21.99 0.09
C TYR A 52 -2.96 -21.42 0.05
N LYS A 53 -3.97 -22.24 0.38
CA LYS A 53 -5.40 -21.83 0.37
C LYS A 53 -5.85 -21.14 -0.94
N GLY A 54 -5.25 -21.50 -2.08
CA GLY A 54 -5.55 -20.89 -3.38
C GLY A 54 -5.03 -19.45 -3.57
N GLY A 55 -4.25 -18.91 -2.63
CA GLY A 55 -3.67 -17.56 -2.70
C GLY A 55 -2.14 -17.55 -2.80
N GLU A 56 -1.60 -16.42 -3.23
CA GLU A 56 -0.17 -16.11 -3.18
C GLU A 56 0.11 -15.16 -2.01
N TYR A 57 1.17 -15.44 -1.25
CA TYR A 57 1.54 -14.70 -0.05
C TYR A 57 3.03 -14.42 -0.01
N TYR A 58 3.41 -13.29 0.57
CA TYR A 58 4.78 -13.04 1.03
C TYR A 58 4.85 -13.23 2.53
N LYS A 59 5.92 -13.90 2.99
CA LYS A 59 6.27 -13.88 4.40
C LYS A 59 7.12 -12.65 4.69
N VAL A 60 6.63 -11.82 5.59
CA VAL A 60 7.33 -10.64 6.09
C VAL A 60 7.74 -10.86 7.53
N SER A 61 8.93 -10.45 7.91
CA SER A 61 9.41 -10.58 9.29
C SER A 61 10.20 -9.36 9.77
N ASP A 62 10.07 -9.07 11.06
CA ASP A 62 11.02 -8.28 11.82
C ASP A 62 11.77 -9.22 12.81
N TYR A 63 12.48 -8.66 13.78
CA TYR A 63 13.21 -9.43 14.80
C TYR A 63 12.30 -10.10 15.85
N LYS A 64 11.01 -9.75 15.92
CA LYS A 64 10.05 -10.23 16.94
C LYS A 64 8.98 -11.18 16.37
N GLN A 65 8.59 -10.98 15.13
CA GLN A 65 7.37 -11.55 14.59
C GLN A 65 7.44 -11.68 13.06
N SER A 66 6.66 -12.63 12.54
CA SER A 66 6.46 -12.80 11.11
C SER A 66 4.98 -12.89 10.76
N PHE A 67 4.63 -12.38 9.59
CA PHE A 67 3.28 -12.44 9.03
C PHE A 67 3.32 -12.96 7.61
N TYR A 68 2.25 -13.59 7.19
CA TYR A 68 1.93 -13.81 5.79
C TYR A 68 0.94 -12.75 5.34
N ILE A 69 1.25 -12.14 4.20
CA ILE A 69 0.46 -11.07 3.60
C ILE A 69 0.21 -11.43 2.14
N THR A 70 -1.04 -11.25 1.69
CA THR A 70 -1.42 -11.51 0.30
C THR A 70 -0.53 -10.74 -0.68
N ALA A 71 0.00 -11.44 -1.68
CA ALA A 71 0.94 -10.88 -2.64
C ALA A 71 0.33 -9.72 -3.45
N SER A 72 -0.99 -9.75 -3.70
CA SER A 72 -1.71 -8.65 -4.36
C SER A 72 -1.56 -7.33 -3.61
N VAL A 73 -1.73 -7.34 -2.28
CA VAL A 73 -1.60 -6.14 -1.43
C VAL A 73 -0.20 -5.56 -1.53
N ILE A 74 0.84 -6.40 -1.42
CA ILE A 74 2.23 -5.91 -1.47
C ILE A 74 2.60 -5.40 -2.87
N ARG A 75 2.11 -6.04 -3.94
CA ARG A 75 2.36 -5.62 -5.33
C ARG A 75 1.67 -4.30 -5.68
N THR A 76 0.56 -3.96 -5.02
CA THR A 76 -0.16 -2.70 -5.20
C THR A 76 0.23 -1.63 -4.19
N LEU A 77 1.18 -1.91 -3.29
CA LEU A 77 1.76 -0.86 -2.46
C LEU A 77 2.33 0.22 -3.38
N ALA A 78 2.04 1.45 -3.02
CA ALA A 78 2.61 2.62 -3.66
C ALA A 78 3.01 3.57 -2.52
N ASP A 79 2.80 4.86 -2.70
CA ASP A 79 3.06 5.86 -1.65
C ASP A 79 1.91 5.99 -0.63
N THR A 80 0.96 5.05 -0.63
CA THR A 80 -0.24 5.10 0.22
C THR A 80 -0.22 4.04 1.32
N VAL A 81 -0.89 4.37 2.42
CA VAL A 81 -1.20 3.42 3.50
C VAL A 81 -2.39 2.55 3.07
N GLN A 82 -2.28 1.25 3.29
CA GLN A 82 -3.37 0.30 3.05
C GLN A 82 -3.66 -0.47 4.34
N GLU A 83 -4.94 -0.80 4.55
CA GLU A 83 -5.32 -1.79 5.57
C GLU A 83 -5.02 -3.19 5.03
N VAL A 84 -4.49 -4.06 5.89
CA VAL A 84 -4.05 -5.39 5.50
C VAL A 84 -4.36 -6.42 6.58
N GLU A 85 -4.66 -7.64 6.14
CA GLU A 85 -4.74 -8.80 7.02
C GLU A 85 -3.35 -9.40 7.22
N LEU A 86 -2.96 -9.54 8.48
CA LEU A 86 -1.69 -10.06 8.93
C LEU A 86 -1.94 -11.47 9.50
N GLU A 87 -1.58 -12.51 8.75
CA GLU A 87 -1.72 -13.90 9.21
C GLU A 87 -0.44 -14.34 9.92
N ARG A 88 -0.54 -14.68 11.21
CA ARG A 88 0.54 -15.37 11.93
C ARG A 88 0.32 -16.87 11.87
N SER A 89 1.33 -17.59 11.42
CA SER A 89 1.38 -19.05 11.58
C SER A 89 1.83 -19.36 13.02
N GLY A 90 0.94 -19.99 13.79
CA GLY A 90 1.21 -20.48 15.13
C GLY A 90 1.02 -22.00 15.20
N TYR A 91 1.59 -22.64 16.22
CA TYR A 91 1.53 -24.10 16.41
C TYR A 91 0.11 -24.65 16.58
N THR A 92 -0.81 -23.89 17.18
CA THR A 92 -2.15 -24.36 17.55
C THR A 92 -3.29 -23.73 16.74
N ALA A 93 -3.10 -22.54 16.18
CA ALA A 93 -4.05 -21.90 15.27
C ALA A 93 -3.38 -20.73 14.51
N ASN A 94 -3.80 -20.53 13.26
CA ASN A 94 -3.47 -19.29 12.55
C ASN A 94 -4.27 -18.14 13.17
N ARG A 95 -3.56 -17.11 13.64
CA ARG A 95 -4.20 -15.88 14.14
C ARG A 95 -4.12 -14.82 13.05
N THR A 96 -5.27 -14.31 12.64
CA THR A 96 -5.37 -13.17 11.73
C THR A 96 -5.65 -11.90 12.54
N GLN A 97 -5.00 -10.81 12.17
CA GLN A 97 -5.31 -9.48 12.70
C GLN A 97 -5.26 -8.46 11.58
N LYS A 98 -6.00 -7.35 11.73
CA LYS A 98 -5.96 -6.25 10.76
C LYS A 98 -4.95 -5.21 11.23
N GLY A 99 -4.17 -4.67 10.30
CA GLY A 99 -3.19 -3.62 10.55
C GLY A 99 -3.04 -2.70 9.35
N PHE A 100 -2.06 -1.81 9.41
CA PHE A 100 -1.71 -0.91 8.32
C PHE A 100 -0.35 -1.24 7.73
N ILE A 101 -0.22 -1.07 6.43
CA ILE A 101 1.01 -1.32 5.67
C ILE A 101 1.28 -0.15 4.73
N LYS A 102 2.57 0.18 4.55
CA LYS A 102 3.02 1.11 3.50
C LYS A 102 4.42 0.74 3.02
N TRP A 103 4.78 1.24 1.84
CA TRP A 103 6.14 1.14 1.31
C TRP A 103 6.99 2.32 1.79
N ASP A 104 8.20 2.05 2.25
CA ASP A 104 9.23 3.06 2.49
C ASP A 104 10.20 3.06 1.31
N CYS A 105 10.07 4.06 0.44
CA CYS A 105 10.92 4.19 -0.75
C CYS A 105 12.36 4.61 -0.43
N ILE A 106 12.62 5.18 0.76
CA ILE A 106 13.96 5.60 1.17
C ILE A 106 14.75 4.38 1.65
N ARG A 107 14.11 3.52 2.45
CA ARG A 107 14.74 2.34 3.05
C ARG A 107 14.54 1.05 2.25
N GLU A 108 13.75 1.12 1.18
CA GLU A 108 13.31 -0.02 0.37
C GLU A 108 12.77 -1.18 1.24
N CYS A 109 11.86 -0.87 2.14
CA CYS A 109 11.26 -1.86 3.04
C CYS A 109 9.76 -1.66 3.22
N ILE A 110 9.12 -2.71 3.76
CA ILE A 110 7.71 -2.66 4.11
C ILE A 110 7.59 -2.15 5.54
N LEU A 111 6.77 -1.13 5.75
CA LEU A 111 6.43 -0.63 7.08
C LEU A 111 5.06 -1.15 7.49
N ILE A 112 4.99 -1.78 8.67
CA ILE A 112 3.74 -2.36 9.19
C ILE A 112 3.44 -1.78 10.56
N SER A 113 2.19 -1.33 10.74
CA SER A 113 1.59 -1.10 12.05
C SER A 113 0.59 -2.22 12.34
N PRO A 114 0.90 -3.18 13.23
CA PRO A 114 -0.01 -4.29 13.53
C PRO A 114 -1.23 -3.86 14.36
N ASP A 115 -1.21 -2.67 14.98
CA ASP A 115 -2.30 -2.09 15.76
C ASP A 115 -2.98 -0.97 14.95
N ARG A 116 -4.32 -0.98 14.91
CA ARG A 116 -5.14 0.04 14.23
C ARG A 116 -5.41 1.28 15.08
N VAL A 117 -5.28 1.16 16.40
CA VAL A 117 -5.52 2.24 17.37
C VAL A 117 -4.21 2.96 17.67
N LYS A 118 -3.15 2.21 18.02
CA LYS A 118 -1.82 2.78 18.29
C LYS A 118 -0.93 2.60 17.07
N VAL A 119 -1.13 3.46 16.07
CA VAL A 119 -0.43 3.35 14.80
C VAL A 119 1.06 3.66 14.96
N TYR A 120 1.89 2.62 14.95
CA TYR A 120 3.35 2.73 15.00
C TYR A 120 3.97 1.80 13.96
N TYR A 121 4.58 2.41 12.94
CA TYR A 121 5.17 1.68 11.82
C TYR A 121 6.55 1.13 12.17
N LYS A 122 6.74 -0.17 11.94
CA LYS A 122 8.03 -0.85 12.05
C LYS A 122 8.46 -1.43 10.71
N PRO A 123 9.77 -1.49 10.42
CA PRO A 123 10.27 -2.13 9.22
C PRO A 123 10.14 -3.65 9.30
N PHE A 124 9.68 -4.22 8.20
CA PHE A 124 9.58 -5.65 7.93
C PHE A 124 10.25 -5.96 6.60
N TYR A 125 10.90 -7.12 6.55
CA TYR A 125 11.60 -7.60 5.37
C TYR A 125 10.91 -8.83 4.82
N VAL A 126 10.76 -8.86 3.49
CA VAL A 126 10.21 -10.02 2.80
C VAL A 126 11.29 -11.09 2.72
N GLU A 127 10.93 -12.34 2.99
CA GLU A 127 11.85 -13.47 2.88
C GLU A 127 12.36 -13.65 1.43
N LYS A 128 13.67 -13.86 1.30
CA LYS A 128 14.32 -14.10 0.00
C LYS A 128 14.18 -15.55 -0.46
N ILE A 129 14.24 -15.75 -1.77
CA ILE A 129 14.47 -17.09 -2.34
C ILE A 129 15.87 -17.52 -1.86
N ARG A 130 15.96 -18.69 -1.22
CA ARG A 130 17.24 -19.26 -0.79
C ARG A 130 18.00 -19.84 -1.98
#